data_AF-A0A6N9PT35-F1
#
_entry.id   AF-A0A6N9PT35-F1
#
_cell.length_a   1.000
_cell.length_b   1.000
_cell.length_c   1.000
_cell.angle_alpha   90.00
_cell.angle_beta   90.00
_cell.angle_gamma   90.00
#
_symmetry.space_group_name_H-M   'P 1'
#
loop_
_entity.id
_entity.type
_entity.pdbx_description
1 polymer ?
#
loop_
_entity_poly.entity_id
_entity_poly.type
_entity_poly.pdbx_seq_one_letter_code
_entity_poly.pdbx_strand_id
1 'polypeptide(L)'
;MSAALGAALKKIAVALLSDPKTLKKVVGIVLTLLVAVIMPIAAVIAIFSSDFEIDVDEFQRLTVQNLTAEQRADLQFMEDTGNAIQTELTGRGQEKRLKEALVLFVFALGDFAHEPDFAAKLAGCFVEGQTHAGLIAAVNAAFGTDIDPDDFKKIMSFVNRQIVDVARSQLGNVGGEPYWSWYGFPSRVEWCACFVSWCADQCGYIDSGIMPKFSGCSQGVNWFQARNLWMDGSATPTSGMIIFFDWLENGTQDGSPDHVGIVEKVENGRVYTIEGNSGDACQQNSYPIGYFEILGYGVPKYEIGGTEDDSESNSPAQGA
;
A
#
# COMPACT_ATOMS: atom_id res chain seq x y z
N MET A 1 10.25 25.81 -1.27
CA MET A 1 11.43 24.96 -1.31
C MET A 1 12.62 25.88 -1.27
N SER A 2 13.41 25.81 -0.20
CA SER A 2 14.82 26.22 -0.28
C SER A 2 15.39 25.60 -1.57
N ALA A 3 16.09 26.38 -2.40
CA ALA A 3 16.62 25.90 -3.68
C ALA A 3 17.46 24.61 -3.54
N ALA A 4 17.87 24.26 -2.32
CA ALA A 4 18.49 23.00 -1.94
C ALA A 4 17.56 21.77 -2.00
N LEU A 5 16.28 21.87 -1.61
CA LEU A 5 15.35 20.73 -1.57
C LEU A 5 14.82 20.38 -2.98
N GLY A 6 14.53 21.39 -3.81
CA GLY A 6 14.18 21.17 -5.22
C GLY A 6 15.35 20.60 -6.01
N ALA A 7 16.58 21.05 -5.71
CA ALA A 7 17.79 20.45 -6.26
C ALA A 7 18.04 19.01 -5.75
N ALA A 8 17.63 18.69 -4.52
CA ALA A 8 17.69 17.33 -3.99
C ALA A 8 16.66 16.41 -4.67
N LEU A 9 15.42 16.84 -4.82
CA LEU A 9 14.36 16.11 -5.53
C LEU A 9 14.69 15.89 -7.01
N LYS A 10 15.25 16.91 -7.68
CA LYS A 10 15.75 16.78 -9.06
C LYS A 10 16.94 15.83 -9.18
N LYS A 11 17.87 15.86 -8.21
CA LYS A 11 18.98 14.88 -8.14
C LYS A 11 18.48 13.47 -7.81
N ILE A 12 17.39 13.35 -7.05
CA ILE A 12 16.69 12.10 -6.75
C ILE A 12 16.00 11.57 -8.01
N ALA A 13 15.31 12.40 -8.79
CA ALA A 13 14.71 12.05 -10.08
C ALA A 13 15.77 11.62 -11.12
N VAL A 14 16.93 12.27 -11.15
CA VAL A 14 18.07 11.86 -11.99
C VAL A 14 18.74 10.58 -11.47
N ALA A 15 18.80 10.37 -10.15
CA ALA A 15 19.33 9.15 -9.53
C ALA A 15 18.39 7.93 -9.69
N LEU A 16 17.07 8.17 -9.71
CA LEU A 16 16.00 7.21 -10.04
C LEU A 16 16.25 6.54 -11.40
N LEU A 17 16.80 7.30 -12.36
CA LEU A 17 17.13 6.82 -13.71
C LEU A 17 18.51 6.12 -13.83
N SER A 18 19.34 6.12 -12.77
CA SER A 18 20.77 5.80 -12.88
C SER A 18 21.28 4.62 -12.04
N ASP A 19 20.64 4.23 -10.93
CA ASP A 19 21.11 3.07 -10.12
C ASP A 19 20.01 2.42 -9.23
N PRO A 20 19.67 1.12 -9.43
CA PRO A 20 18.66 0.39 -8.65
C PRO A 20 19.01 0.17 -7.17
N LYS A 21 20.28 0.30 -6.74
CA LYS A 21 20.64 0.24 -5.30
C LYS A 21 20.40 1.57 -4.59
N THR A 22 20.63 2.67 -5.28
CA THR A 22 20.35 4.03 -4.79
C THR A 22 18.85 4.28 -4.76
N LEU A 23 18.10 3.73 -5.73
CA LEU A 23 16.63 3.69 -5.76
C LEU A 23 16.02 3.14 -4.47
N LYS A 24 16.45 1.96 -3.99
CA LYS A 24 15.90 1.35 -2.76
C LYS A 24 16.11 2.21 -1.51
N LYS A 25 17.24 2.91 -1.42
CA LYS A 25 17.56 3.78 -0.27
C LYS A 25 16.79 5.09 -0.32
N VAL A 26 16.77 5.73 -1.48
CA VAL A 26 16.10 7.02 -1.67
C VAL A 26 14.59 6.87 -1.61
N VAL A 27 14.04 5.85 -2.25
CA VAL A 27 12.61 5.55 -2.17
C VAL A 27 12.23 5.14 -0.75
N GLY A 28 13.05 4.39 -0.01
CA GLY A 28 12.81 4.10 1.42
C GLY A 28 12.69 5.36 2.29
N ILE A 29 13.54 6.36 2.06
CA ILE A 29 13.48 7.67 2.74
C ILE A 29 12.22 8.44 2.34
N VAL A 30 11.90 8.49 1.04
CA VAL A 30 10.70 9.18 0.54
C VAL A 30 9.42 8.47 0.99
N LEU A 31 9.40 7.14 1.08
CA LEU A 31 8.29 6.35 1.59
C LEU A 31 8.12 6.55 3.10
N THR A 32 9.23 6.65 3.85
CA THR A 32 9.18 7.00 5.28
C THR A 32 8.63 8.41 5.49
N LEU A 33 8.96 9.36 4.61
CA LEU A 33 8.38 10.71 4.62
C LEU A 33 6.91 10.71 4.19
N LEU A 34 6.54 9.94 3.16
CA LEU A 34 5.16 9.76 2.72
C LEU A 34 4.32 9.12 3.83
N VAL A 35 4.84 8.10 4.51
CA VAL A 35 4.20 7.49 5.68
C VAL A 35 4.16 8.47 6.84
N ALA A 36 5.20 9.27 7.09
CA ALA A 36 5.20 10.29 8.14
C ALA A 36 4.24 11.46 7.86
N VAL A 37 3.85 11.70 6.61
CA VAL A 37 2.84 12.71 6.23
C VAL A 37 1.44 12.08 6.14
N ILE A 38 1.33 10.84 5.65
CA ILE A 38 0.07 10.09 5.57
C ILE A 38 -0.39 9.63 6.96
N MET A 39 0.51 9.25 7.87
CA MET A 39 0.17 8.74 9.20
C MET A 39 -0.53 9.79 10.09
N PRO A 40 -0.12 11.08 10.13
CA PRO A 40 -0.90 12.14 10.76
C PRO A 40 -2.27 12.34 10.09
N ILE A 41 -2.35 12.33 8.75
CA ILE A 41 -3.62 12.49 8.03
C ILE A 41 -4.57 11.32 8.29
N ALA A 42 -4.07 10.08 8.31
CA ALA A 42 -4.80 8.87 8.64
C ALA A 42 -5.16 8.81 10.13
N ALA A 43 -4.28 9.29 11.02
CA ALA A 43 -4.57 9.44 12.44
C ALA A 43 -5.68 10.47 12.69
N VAL A 44 -5.71 11.58 11.94
CA VAL A 44 -6.83 12.55 11.96
C VAL A 44 -8.14 11.89 11.54
N ILE A 45 -8.13 11.00 10.53
CA ILE A 45 -9.32 10.21 10.16
C ILE A 45 -9.71 9.22 11.27
N ALA A 46 -8.75 8.57 11.91
CA ALA A 46 -8.99 7.65 13.03
C ALA A 46 -9.53 8.36 14.28
N ILE A 47 -9.15 9.63 14.51
CA ILE A 47 -9.67 10.48 15.59
C ILE A 47 -11.19 10.77 15.41
N PHE A 48 -11.72 10.70 14.19
CA PHE A 48 -13.17 10.79 13.95
C PHE A 48 -13.93 9.46 14.12
N SER A 49 -13.23 8.36 14.45
CA SER A 49 -13.82 7.08 14.86
C SER A 49 -13.41 6.73 16.30
N SER A 50 -13.94 7.53 17.23
CA SER A 50 -14.12 7.29 18.67
C SER A 50 -13.14 6.38 19.42
N ASP A 51 -12.39 7.03 20.32
CA ASP A 51 -11.70 6.54 21.52
C ASP A 51 -10.40 5.75 21.35
N PHE A 52 -9.37 6.42 20.82
CA PHE A 52 -7.99 6.29 21.30
C PHE A 52 -7.18 7.53 20.90
N GLU A 53 -6.82 8.37 21.88
CA GLU A 53 -5.82 9.42 21.70
C GLU A 53 -4.44 8.76 21.68
N ILE A 54 -3.92 8.50 20.48
CA ILE A 54 -2.47 8.47 20.31
C ILE A 54 -2.03 9.92 20.51
N ASP A 55 -1.13 10.18 21.47
CA ASP A 55 -0.52 11.50 21.63
C ASP A 55 0.41 11.76 20.43
N VAL A 56 -0.21 12.18 19.33
CA VAL A 56 0.46 12.62 18.10
C VAL A 56 1.41 13.77 18.42
N ASP A 57 1.07 14.61 19.42
CA ASP A 57 1.90 15.72 19.87
C ASP A 57 3.20 15.23 20.52
N GLU A 58 3.21 14.10 21.23
CA GLU A 58 4.41 13.51 21.83
C GLU A 58 5.30 12.82 20.78
N PHE A 59 4.72 12.12 19.80
CA PHE A 59 5.46 11.50 18.70
C PHE A 59 6.02 12.56 17.73
N GLN A 60 5.24 13.62 17.43
CA GLN A 60 5.72 14.81 16.74
C GLN A 60 6.78 15.53 17.59
N ARG A 61 6.62 15.69 18.90
CA ARG A 61 7.67 16.29 19.75
C ARG A 61 9.00 15.55 19.63
N LEU A 62 8.98 14.23 19.82
CA LEU A 62 10.21 13.42 19.87
C LEU A 62 10.94 13.38 18.52
N THR A 63 10.20 13.49 17.42
CA THR A 63 10.75 13.45 16.06
C THR A 63 11.10 14.86 15.55
N VAL A 64 10.26 15.87 15.82
CA VAL A 64 10.35 17.25 15.29
C VAL A 64 11.22 18.16 16.16
N GLN A 65 11.46 17.84 17.44
CA GLN A 65 12.42 18.60 18.26
C GLN A 65 13.89 18.34 17.87
N ASN A 66 14.17 17.22 17.20
CA ASN A 66 15.49 16.92 16.64
C ASN A 66 15.67 17.42 15.20
N LEU A 67 14.64 18.04 14.61
CA LEU A 67 14.69 18.63 13.28
C LEU A 67 15.13 20.09 13.36
N THR A 68 15.93 20.49 12.38
CA THR A 68 16.26 21.89 12.14
C THR A 68 15.00 22.69 11.77
N ALA A 69 15.03 24.01 11.96
CA ALA A 69 13.92 24.89 11.59
C ALA A 69 13.52 24.77 10.11
N GLU A 70 14.51 24.55 9.22
CA GLU A 70 14.29 24.33 7.79
C GLU A 70 13.54 23.02 7.53
N GLN A 71 13.96 21.92 8.16
CA GLN A 71 13.29 20.62 8.05
C GLN A 71 11.86 20.63 8.59
N ARG A 72 11.59 21.41 9.65
CA ARG A 72 10.23 21.60 10.17
C ARG A 72 9.34 22.36 9.20
N ALA A 73 9.86 23.41 8.58
CA ALA A 73 9.13 24.19 7.60
C ALA A 73 8.83 23.36 6.33
N ASP A 74 9.78 22.53 5.89
CA ASP A 74 9.59 21.62 4.76
C ASP A 74 8.55 20.54 5.07
N LEU A 75 8.54 19.99 6.29
CA LEU A 75 7.54 19.01 6.73
C LEU A 75 6.14 19.63 6.76
N GLN A 76 5.99 20.81 7.36
CA GLN A 76 4.72 21.54 7.39
C GLN A 76 4.21 21.83 5.98
N PHE A 77 5.10 22.25 5.07
CA PHE A 77 4.74 22.51 3.69
C PHE A 77 4.19 21.26 2.98
N MET A 78 4.82 20.09 3.20
CA MET A 78 4.35 18.83 2.64
C MET A 78 2.98 18.44 3.19
N GLU A 79 2.76 18.64 4.49
CA GLU A 79 1.48 18.36 5.16
C GLU A 79 0.37 19.28 4.65
N ASP A 80 0.60 20.59 4.62
CA ASP A 80 -0.36 21.58 4.14
C ASP A 80 -0.73 21.33 2.67
N THR A 81 0.26 21.02 1.83
CA THR A 81 0.04 20.71 0.41
C THR A 81 -0.73 19.40 0.25
N GLY A 82 -0.40 18.37 1.03
CA GLY A 82 -1.12 17.10 1.04
C GLY A 82 -2.60 17.26 1.42
N ASN A 83 -2.88 18.03 2.46
CA ASN A 83 -4.24 18.34 2.92
C ASN A 83 -5.04 19.14 1.87
N ALA A 84 -4.38 20.08 1.18
CA ALA A 84 -5.01 20.82 0.09
C ALA A 84 -5.37 19.90 -1.10
N ILE A 85 -4.46 19.00 -1.49
CA ILE A 85 -4.71 17.99 -2.54
C ILE A 85 -5.89 17.09 -2.16
N GLN A 86 -5.92 16.59 -0.92
CA GLN A 86 -7.01 15.76 -0.43
C GLN A 86 -8.35 16.50 -0.52
N THR A 87 -8.40 17.73 -0.03
CA THR A 87 -9.62 18.56 -0.05
C THR A 87 -10.15 18.73 -1.47
N GLU A 88 -9.28 19.02 -2.43
CA GLU A 88 -9.65 19.19 -3.84
C GLU A 88 -10.10 17.89 -4.51
N LEU A 89 -9.45 16.75 -4.21
CA LEU A 89 -9.86 15.44 -4.71
C LEU A 89 -11.20 14.99 -4.12
N THR A 90 -11.42 15.17 -2.82
CA THR A 90 -12.71 14.89 -2.17
C THR A 90 -13.82 15.75 -2.75
N GLY A 91 -13.56 17.04 -3.01
CA GLY A 91 -14.50 17.93 -3.69
C GLY A 91 -14.89 17.46 -5.10
N ARG A 92 -14.10 16.57 -5.71
CA ARG A 92 -14.29 16.02 -7.06
C ARG A 92 -14.74 14.55 -7.06
N GLY A 93 -14.96 13.93 -5.90
CA GLY A 93 -15.29 12.50 -5.80
C GLY A 93 -14.14 11.57 -6.23
N GLN A 94 -12.90 12.03 -6.09
CA GLN A 94 -11.67 11.30 -6.46
C GLN A 94 -10.82 10.97 -5.22
N GLU A 95 -11.41 10.96 -4.02
CA GLU A 95 -10.71 10.75 -2.75
C GLU A 95 -9.90 9.45 -2.69
N LYS A 96 -10.37 8.40 -3.38
CA LYS A 96 -9.69 7.10 -3.48
C LYS A 96 -8.35 7.16 -4.21
N ARG A 97 -8.10 8.25 -4.95
CA ARG A 97 -6.90 8.46 -5.77
C ARG A 97 -5.88 9.40 -5.13
N LEU A 98 -6.09 9.77 -3.86
CA LEU A 98 -5.17 10.61 -3.10
C LEU A 98 -3.72 10.09 -3.14
N LYS A 99 -3.54 8.77 -3.05
CA LYS A 99 -2.20 8.15 -3.09
C LYS A 99 -1.46 8.46 -4.39
N GLU A 100 -2.12 8.38 -5.53
CA GLU A 100 -1.54 8.71 -6.84
C GLU A 100 -1.15 10.19 -6.91
N ALA A 101 -2.02 11.07 -6.40
CA ALA A 101 -1.75 12.52 -6.38
C ALA A 101 -0.57 12.88 -5.47
N LEU A 102 -0.46 12.27 -4.29
CA LEU A 102 0.67 12.46 -3.39
C LEU A 102 1.98 11.93 -3.99
N VAL A 103 1.93 10.80 -4.69
CA VAL A 103 3.10 10.29 -5.42
C VAL A 103 3.53 11.28 -6.52
N LEU A 104 2.58 11.79 -7.32
CA LEU A 104 2.89 12.79 -8.33
C LEU A 104 3.46 14.08 -7.73
N PHE A 105 2.86 14.58 -6.65
CA PHE A 105 3.36 15.73 -5.91
C PHE A 105 4.81 15.52 -5.47
N VAL A 106 5.08 14.43 -4.75
CA VAL A 106 6.39 14.19 -4.14
C VAL A 106 7.47 13.88 -5.17
N PHE A 107 7.16 13.11 -6.21
CA PHE A 107 8.17 12.59 -7.14
C PHE A 107 8.32 13.39 -8.43
N ALA A 108 7.29 14.13 -8.85
CA ALA A 108 7.29 14.77 -10.17
C ALA A 108 6.93 16.26 -10.14
N LEU A 109 6.13 16.70 -9.17
CA LEU A 109 5.52 18.03 -9.20
C LEU A 109 5.94 18.97 -8.06
N GLY A 110 6.94 18.60 -7.26
CA GLY A 110 7.39 19.40 -6.11
C GLY A 110 7.77 20.84 -6.49
N ASP A 111 8.36 21.06 -7.67
CA ASP A 111 8.72 22.39 -8.17
C ASP A 111 7.50 23.29 -8.42
N PHE A 112 6.34 22.70 -8.71
CA PHE A 112 5.08 23.41 -8.97
C PHE A 112 4.26 23.64 -7.69
N ALA A 113 4.60 22.98 -6.58
CA ALA A 113 3.77 22.96 -5.38
C ALA A 113 3.62 24.32 -4.67
N HIS A 114 4.38 25.35 -5.08
CA HIS A 114 4.26 26.72 -4.57
C HIS A 114 3.27 27.56 -5.38
N GLU A 115 2.77 27.04 -6.50
CA GLU A 115 1.72 27.69 -7.27
C GLU A 115 0.44 27.73 -6.43
N PRO A 116 -0.24 28.89 -6.33
CA PRO A 116 -1.40 29.06 -5.44
C PRO A 116 -2.60 28.17 -5.82
N ASP A 117 -2.66 27.69 -7.06
CA ASP A 117 -3.69 26.79 -7.58
C ASP A 117 -3.18 25.35 -7.79
N PHE A 118 -1.99 25.01 -7.29
CA PHE A 118 -1.35 23.71 -7.50
C PHE A 118 -2.27 22.52 -7.19
N ALA A 119 -2.87 22.50 -5.99
CA ALA A 119 -3.72 21.39 -5.55
C ALA A 119 -4.97 21.25 -6.43
N ALA A 120 -5.63 22.36 -6.77
CA ALA A 120 -6.80 22.37 -7.63
C ALA A 120 -6.47 21.93 -9.06
N LYS A 121 -5.31 22.36 -9.57
CA LYS A 121 -4.79 22.00 -10.89
C LYS A 121 -4.41 20.53 -10.98
N LEU A 122 -3.73 20.00 -9.96
CA LEU A 122 -3.42 18.57 -9.86
C LEU A 122 -4.69 17.73 -9.76
N ALA A 123 -5.60 18.09 -8.86
CA ALA A 123 -6.88 17.39 -8.70
C ALA A 123 -7.74 17.46 -9.99
N GLY A 124 -7.61 18.52 -10.78
CA GLY A 124 -8.23 18.66 -12.10
C GLY A 124 -7.76 17.65 -13.14
N CYS A 125 -6.63 16.96 -12.90
CA CYS A 125 -6.13 15.89 -13.77
C CYS A 125 -6.78 14.52 -13.49
N PHE A 126 -7.62 14.41 -12.45
CA PHE A 126 -8.24 13.15 -12.03
C PHE A 126 -9.67 13.04 -12.54
N VAL A 127 -9.91 12.05 -13.39
CA VAL A 127 -11.22 11.64 -13.89
C VAL A 127 -11.53 10.21 -13.43
N GLU A 128 -12.80 9.94 -13.15
CA GLU A 128 -13.27 8.61 -12.76
C GLU A 128 -12.97 7.58 -13.85
N GLY A 129 -12.46 6.40 -13.44
CA GLY A 129 -12.16 5.28 -14.35
C GLY A 129 -10.91 5.47 -15.24
N GLN A 130 -10.21 6.60 -15.19
CA GLN A 130 -9.07 6.83 -16.08
C GLN A 130 -7.88 5.91 -15.77
N THR A 131 -7.11 5.59 -16.81
CA THR A 131 -5.86 4.82 -16.69
C THR A 131 -4.72 5.64 -16.11
N HIS A 132 -3.68 5.00 -15.57
CA HIS A 132 -2.43 5.67 -15.18
C HIS A 132 -1.81 6.41 -16.35
N ALA A 133 -1.81 5.83 -17.56
CA ALA A 133 -1.36 6.53 -18.76
C ALA A 133 -2.19 7.78 -19.06
N GLY A 134 -3.51 7.71 -18.91
CA GLY A 134 -4.40 8.86 -19.05
C GLY A 134 -4.16 9.94 -18.00
N LEU A 135 -3.95 9.55 -16.74
CA LEU A 135 -3.56 10.46 -15.66
C LEU A 135 -2.26 11.19 -15.99
N ILE A 136 -1.23 10.45 -16.39
CA ILE A 136 0.09 11.01 -16.70
C ILE A 136 0.02 11.94 -17.91
N ALA A 137 -0.74 11.59 -18.95
CA ALA A 137 -0.97 12.49 -20.07
C ALA A 137 -1.63 13.81 -19.63
N ALA A 138 -2.65 13.75 -18.75
CA ALA A 138 -3.30 14.94 -18.21
C ALA A 138 -2.35 15.79 -17.36
N VAL A 139 -1.53 15.16 -16.52
CA VAL A 139 -0.53 15.83 -15.68
C VAL A 139 0.55 16.50 -16.53
N ASN A 140 1.10 15.78 -17.51
CA ASN A 140 2.09 16.33 -18.45
C ASN A 140 1.52 17.54 -19.21
N ALA A 141 0.26 17.49 -19.63
CA ALA A 141 -0.42 18.61 -20.27
C ALA A 141 -0.64 19.79 -19.31
N ALA A 142 -1.02 19.54 -18.05
CA ALA A 142 -1.32 20.59 -17.08
C ALA A 142 -0.07 21.30 -16.54
N PHE A 143 1.03 20.56 -16.35
CA PHE A 143 2.25 21.05 -15.71
C PHE A 143 3.43 21.23 -16.67
N GLY A 144 3.28 20.85 -17.94
CA GLY A 144 4.38 20.91 -18.92
C GLY A 144 5.52 19.95 -18.58
N THR A 145 5.21 18.82 -17.95
CA THR A 145 6.17 17.77 -17.59
C THR A 145 6.27 16.70 -18.69
N ASP A 146 7.28 15.84 -18.56
CA ASP A 146 7.53 14.70 -19.46
C ASP A 146 7.69 13.43 -18.62
N ILE A 147 6.67 13.12 -17.81
CA ILE A 147 6.66 11.93 -16.95
C ILE A 147 6.36 10.73 -17.85
N ASP A 148 7.20 9.70 -17.78
CA ASP A 148 6.96 8.41 -18.43
C ASP A 148 5.89 7.62 -17.64
N PRO A 149 4.76 7.25 -18.27
CA PRO A 149 3.74 6.40 -17.66
C PRO A 149 4.28 5.08 -17.08
N ASP A 150 5.28 4.48 -17.70
CA ASP A 150 5.86 3.21 -17.23
C ASP A 150 6.68 3.41 -15.95
N ASP A 151 7.34 4.55 -15.79
CA ASP A 151 8.04 4.89 -14.56
C ASP A 151 7.06 5.22 -13.43
N PHE A 152 5.99 5.95 -13.72
CA PHE A 152 4.90 6.15 -12.76
C PHE A 152 4.28 4.81 -12.34
N LYS A 153 4.04 3.90 -13.28
CA LYS A 153 3.55 2.55 -12.98
C LYS A 153 4.50 1.78 -12.07
N LYS A 154 5.82 1.79 -12.33
CA LYS A 154 6.81 1.16 -11.45
C LYS A 154 6.82 1.76 -10.05
N ILE A 155 6.71 3.09 -9.94
CA ILE A 155 6.63 3.77 -8.64
C ILE A 155 5.34 3.37 -7.94
N MET A 156 4.19 3.37 -8.61
CA MET A 156 2.92 2.94 -8.03
C MET A 156 2.93 1.47 -7.63
N SER A 157 3.59 0.59 -8.38
CA SER A 157 3.78 -0.82 -8.02
C SER A 157 4.72 -1.01 -6.82
N PHE A 158 5.72 -0.12 -6.66
CA PHE A 158 6.54 -0.07 -5.45
C PHE A 158 5.76 0.46 -4.26
N VAL A 159 5.09 1.60 -4.44
CA VAL A 159 4.24 2.22 -3.43
C VAL A 159 3.18 1.21 -3.03
N ASN A 160 2.50 0.55 -3.96
CA ASN A 160 1.43 -0.40 -3.66
C ASN A 160 1.88 -1.71 -2.98
N ARG A 161 3.17 -1.86 -2.68
CA ARG A 161 3.67 -2.84 -1.70
C ARG A 161 3.63 -2.34 -0.25
N GLN A 162 2.96 -1.21 0.05
CA GLN A 162 2.80 -0.65 1.41
C GLN A 162 2.26 -1.67 2.40
N ILE A 163 1.42 -2.62 1.97
CA ILE A 163 0.83 -3.62 2.87
C ILE A 163 1.91 -4.40 3.65
N VAL A 164 3.07 -4.63 3.04
CA VAL A 164 4.21 -5.29 3.69
C VAL A 164 4.83 -4.39 4.75
N ASP A 165 4.97 -3.10 4.48
CA ASP A 165 5.53 -2.14 5.43
C ASP A 165 4.55 -1.84 6.59
N VAL A 166 3.25 -1.75 6.30
CA VAL A 166 2.18 -1.68 7.29
C VAL A 166 2.23 -2.92 8.17
N ALA A 167 2.26 -4.12 7.58
CA ALA A 167 2.40 -5.36 8.34
C ALA A 167 3.67 -5.36 9.20
N ARG A 168 4.81 -4.90 8.66
CA ARG A 168 6.08 -4.85 9.40
C ARG A 168 6.01 -3.90 10.59
N SER A 169 5.28 -2.79 10.48
CA SER A 169 5.07 -1.85 11.59
C SER A 169 4.31 -2.47 12.77
N GLN A 170 3.62 -3.59 12.54
CA GLN A 170 2.82 -4.27 13.55
C GLN A 170 3.56 -5.41 14.26
N LEU A 171 4.80 -5.72 13.86
CA LEU A 171 5.59 -6.79 14.48
C LEU A 171 5.70 -6.59 16.00
N GLY A 172 5.41 -7.64 16.76
CA GLY A 172 5.41 -7.61 18.22
C GLY A 172 4.10 -7.19 18.89
N ASN A 173 3.07 -6.81 18.13
CA ASN A 173 1.72 -6.65 18.67
C ASN A 173 1.19 -8.01 19.18
N VAL A 174 0.63 -8.05 20.40
CA VAL A 174 0.14 -9.27 21.07
C VAL A 174 -1.36 -9.14 21.36
N GLY A 175 -2.12 -10.22 21.19
CA GLY A 175 -3.55 -10.29 21.49
C GLY A 175 -4.48 -9.68 20.44
N GLY A 176 -3.94 -8.88 19.51
CA GLY A 176 -4.61 -8.48 18.28
C GLY A 176 -5.80 -7.54 18.44
N GLU A 177 -5.96 -6.91 19.61
CA GLU A 177 -7.08 -5.99 19.91
C GLU A 177 -7.36 -4.97 18.82
N PRO A 178 -6.35 -4.25 18.27
CA PRO A 178 -6.61 -3.28 17.22
C PRO A 178 -7.28 -3.86 15.97
N TYR A 179 -7.05 -5.15 15.67
CA TYR A 179 -7.52 -5.77 14.42
C TYR A 179 -8.92 -6.34 14.56
N TRP A 180 -9.17 -7.14 15.60
CA TRP A 180 -10.51 -7.74 15.78
C TRP A 180 -11.55 -6.72 16.24
N SER A 181 -11.15 -5.69 17.00
CA SER A 181 -12.07 -4.61 17.40
C SER A 181 -12.42 -3.71 16.21
N TRP A 182 -11.44 -3.30 15.40
CA TRP A 182 -11.67 -2.58 14.13
C TRP A 182 -12.58 -3.35 13.17
N TYR A 183 -12.45 -4.68 13.13
CA TYR A 183 -13.33 -5.50 12.31
C TYR A 183 -14.79 -5.46 12.81
N GLY A 184 -15.00 -5.20 14.11
CA GLY A 184 -16.30 -5.10 14.76
C GLY A 184 -16.59 -6.20 15.78
N PHE A 185 -15.59 -7.00 16.18
CA PHE A 185 -15.78 -8.01 17.22
C PHE A 185 -15.72 -7.37 18.62
N PRO A 186 -16.65 -7.74 19.53
CA PRO A 186 -16.69 -7.16 20.88
C PRO A 186 -15.67 -7.79 21.85
N SER A 187 -14.96 -8.85 21.43
CA SER A 187 -13.99 -9.60 22.23
C SER A 187 -12.99 -10.32 21.33
N ARG A 188 -11.87 -10.76 21.92
CA ARG A 188 -10.82 -11.52 21.22
C ARG A 188 -11.38 -12.72 20.45
N VAL A 189 -11.04 -12.78 19.17
CA VAL A 189 -11.25 -13.91 18.25
C VAL A 189 -9.92 -14.27 17.59
N GLU A 190 -9.84 -15.38 16.86
CA GLU A 190 -8.69 -15.61 15.99
C GLU A 190 -8.60 -14.49 14.95
N TRP A 191 -7.46 -13.82 14.88
CA TRP A 191 -7.36 -12.49 14.27
C TRP A 191 -6.40 -12.39 13.08
N CYS A 192 -5.89 -13.51 12.57
CA CYS A 192 -5.00 -13.54 11.39
C CYS A 192 -5.62 -12.84 10.16
N ALA A 193 -6.86 -13.19 9.83
CA ALA A 193 -7.59 -12.57 8.71
C ALA A 193 -8.00 -11.12 9.00
N CYS A 194 -8.36 -10.81 10.25
CA CYS A 194 -8.63 -9.44 10.67
C CYS A 194 -7.39 -8.55 10.48
N PHE A 195 -6.20 -9.07 10.82
CA PHE A 195 -4.92 -8.38 10.63
C PHE A 195 -4.63 -8.10 9.15
N VAL A 196 -4.80 -9.09 8.26
CA VAL A 196 -4.60 -8.87 6.82
C VAL A 196 -5.58 -7.85 6.26
N SER A 197 -6.85 -7.92 6.66
CA SER A 197 -7.86 -6.93 6.29
C SER A 197 -7.54 -5.54 6.82
N TRP A 198 -7.08 -5.43 8.06
CA TRP A 198 -6.67 -4.16 8.65
C TRP A 198 -5.48 -3.56 7.89
N CYS A 199 -4.46 -4.38 7.56
CA CYS A 199 -3.32 -3.91 6.76
C CYS A 199 -3.75 -3.42 5.37
N ALA A 200 -4.70 -4.14 4.75
CA ALA A 200 -5.28 -3.72 3.47
C ALA A 200 -6.09 -2.41 3.60
N ASP A 201 -6.82 -2.22 4.69
CA ASP A 201 -7.57 -1.00 5.01
C ASP A 201 -6.65 0.22 5.18
N GLN A 202 -5.56 0.08 5.95
CA GLN A 202 -4.56 1.13 6.13
C GLN A 202 -3.92 1.55 4.80
N CYS A 203 -3.94 0.64 3.82
CA CYS A 203 -3.45 0.91 2.48
C CYS A 203 -4.53 1.43 1.52
N GLY A 204 -5.80 1.52 1.92
CA GLY A 204 -6.95 1.86 1.09
C GLY A 204 -7.35 0.78 0.08
N TYR A 205 -6.82 -0.45 0.23
CA TYR A 205 -7.01 -1.54 -0.74
C TYR A 205 -8.40 -2.18 -0.69
N ILE A 206 -9.10 -2.03 0.44
CA ILE A 206 -10.49 -2.46 0.55
C ILE A 206 -11.38 -1.52 -0.28
N ASP A 207 -11.25 -0.21 -0.07
CA ASP A 207 -12.05 0.79 -0.77
C ASP A 207 -11.78 0.86 -2.28
N SER A 208 -10.54 0.57 -2.68
CA SER A 208 -10.15 0.49 -4.09
C SER A 208 -10.48 -0.87 -4.74
N GLY A 209 -11.03 -1.83 -3.99
CA GLY A 209 -11.41 -3.15 -4.49
C GLY A 209 -10.24 -4.09 -4.83
N ILE A 210 -9.02 -3.75 -4.42
CA ILE A 210 -7.82 -4.57 -4.61
C ILE A 210 -7.82 -5.78 -3.67
N MET A 211 -8.34 -5.58 -2.46
CA MET A 211 -8.40 -6.57 -1.38
C MET A 211 -9.82 -6.67 -0.82
N PRO A 212 -10.28 -7.86 -0.39
CA PRO A 212 -11.51 -7.97 0.37
C PRO A 212 -11.32 -7.51 1.82
N LYS A 213 -12.42 -7.07 2.47
CA LYS A 213 -12.54 -7.10 3.94
C LYS A 213 -13.05 -8.48 4.36
N PHE A 214 -12.26 -9.23 5.13
CA PHE A 214 -12.57 -10.58 5.58
C PHE A 214 -12.01 -10.89 6.97
N SER A 215 -12.72 -11.71 7.74
CA SER A 215 -12.28 -12.17 9.08
C SER A 215 -12.12 -13.68 9.19
N GLY A 216 -12.53 -14.43 8.16
CA GLY A 216 -12.28 -15.87 8.06
C GLY A 216 -11.44 -16.21 6.84
N CYS A 217 -10.45 -17.09 6.99
CA CYS A 217 -9.52 -17.44 5.92
C CYS A 217 -10.23 -17.96 4.66
N SER A 218 -11.28 -18.77 4.81
CA SER A 218 -12.07 -19.30 3.68
C SER A 218 -12.74 -18.18 2.87
N GLN A 219 -13.14 -17.06 3.50
CA GLN A 219 -13.72 -15.92 2.80
C GLN A 219 -12.68 -15.27 1.88
N GLY A 220 -11.43 -15.12 2.36
CA GLY A 220 -10.32 -14.60 1.57
C GLY A 220 -10.01 -15.50 0.37
N VAL A 221 -9.83 -16.81 0.61
CA VAL A 221 -9.57 -17.81 -0.45
C VAL A 221 -10.66 -17.76 -1.52
N ASN A 222 -11.93 -17.84 -1.11
CA ASN A 222 -13.07 -17.82 -2.04
C ASN A 222 -13.11 -16.52 -2.87
N TRP A 223 -12.77 -15.37 -2.27
CA TRP A 223 -12.77 -14.09 -2.98
C TRP A 223 -11.71 -14.04 -4.09
N PHE A 224 -10.49 -14.50 -3.80
CA PHE A 224 -9.39 -14.55 -4.75
C PHE A 224 -9.65 -15.56 -5.86
N GLN A 225 -10.11 -16.77 -5.51
CA GLN A 225 -10.44 -17.82 -6.49
C GLN A 225 -11.56 -17.38 -7.44
N ALA A 226 -12.64 -16.78 -6.92
CA ALA A 226 -13.76 -16.29 -7.73
C ALA A 226 -13.36 -15.19 -8.74
N ARG A 227 -12.18 -14.57 -8.57
CA ARG A 227 -11.66 -13.50 -9.42
C ARG A 227 -10.46 -13.93 -10.27
N ASN A 228 -10.13 -15.23 -10.29
CA ASN A 228 -8.93 -15.75 -10.95
C ASN A 228 -7.63 -15.08 -10.44
N LEU A 229 -7.63 -14.67 -9.16
CA LEU A 229 -6.51 -14.05 -8.47
C LEU A 229 -5.86 -15.02 -7.47
N TRP A 230 -5.81 -16.29 -7.82
CA TRP A 230 -5.32 -17.36 -6.95
C TRP A 230 -4.15 -18.09 -7.61
N MET A 231 -3.11 -18.38 -6.82
CA MET A 231 -1.96 -19.21 -7.21
C MET A 231 -1.84 -20.41 -6.27
N ASP A 232 -1.42 -21.53 -6.83
CA ASP A 232 -1.16 -22.77 -6.09
C ASP A 232 0.00 -22.62 -5.08
N GLY A 233 -0.05 -23.36 -3.97
CA GLY A 233 0.95 -23.31 -2.89
C GLY A 233 2.38 -23.70 -3.32
N SER A 234 2.52 -24.46 -4.40
CA SER A 234 3.83 -24.81 -4.99
C SER A 234 4.48 -23.66 -5.77
N ALA A 235 3.73 -22.61 -6.09
CA ALA A 235 4.25 -21.48 -6.84
C ALA A 235 5.24 -20.64 -6.02
N THR A 236 6.11 -19.90 -6.71
CA THR A 236 6.96 -18.89 -6.06
C THR A 236 6.19 -17.58 -5.95
N PRO A 237 5.86 -17.10 -4.73
CA PRO A 237 5.09 -15.88 -4.57
C PRO A 237 5.94 -14.62 -4.75
N THR A 238 5.28 -13.47 -4.81
CA THR A 238 5.92 -12.16 -4.77
C THR A 238 5.52 -11.39 -3.51
N SER A 239 6.36 -10.43 -3.12
CA SER A 239 6.11 -9.51 -2.00
C SER A 239 4.74 -8.83 -2.14
N GLY A 240 3.95 -8.82 -1.08
CA GLY A 240 2.59 -8.29 -1.03
C GLY A 240 1.50 -9.35 -1.25
N MET A 241 1.80 -10.50 -1.86
CA MET A 241 0.79 -11.57 -1.98
C MET A 241 0.28 -12.03 -0.61
N ILE A 242 -0.95 -12.55 -0.58
CA ILE A 242 -1.58 -13.04 0.64
C ILE A 242 -1.38 -14.55 0.67
N ILE A 243 -0.67 -15.06 1.66
CA ILE A 243 -0.40 -16.49 1.79
C ILE A 243 -1.44 -17.13 2.70
N PHE A 244 -1.95 -18.29 2.33
CA PHE A 244 -2.89 -19.09 3.11
C PHE A 244 -2.29 -20.45 3.43
N PHE A 245 -2.62 -20.97 4.61
CA PHE A 245 -2.15 -22.27 5.09
C PHE A 245 -3.30 -23.22 5.41
N ASP A 246 -3.07 -24.50 5.15
CA ASP A 246 -3.90 -25.65 5.53
C ASP A 246 -3.01 -26.56 6.38
N TRP A 247 -3.22 -26.51 7.69
CA TRP A 247 -2.40 -27.21 8.68
C TRP A 247 -2.87 -28.65 8.83
N LEU A 248 -1.99 -29.51 9.36
CA LEU A 248 -2.39 -30.87 9.69
C LEU A 248 -3.34 -30.90 10.89
N GLU A 249 -4.61 -31.20 10.66
CA GLU A 249 -5.54 -31.58 11.71
C GLU A 249 -5.58 -33.11 11.81
N ASN A 250 -5.22 -33.66 12.97
CA ASN A 250 -5.12 -35.11 13.21
C ASN A 250 -4.21 -35.86 12.22
N GLY A 251 -3.19 -35.18 11.68
CA GLY A 251 -2.22 -35.75 10.76
C GLY A 251 -2.65 -35.72 9.28
N THR A 252 -3.73 -35.02 8.95
CA THR A 252 -4.20 -34.83 7.57
C THR A 252 -4.60 -33.37 7.33
N GLN A 253 -4.34 -32.86 6.13
CA GLN A 253 -4.86 -31.58 5.64
C GLN A 253 -6.31 -31.79 5.20
N ASP A 254 -7.21 -30.89 5.58
CA ASP A 254 -8.64 -31.02 5.29
C ASP A 254 -9.06 -30.26 4.00
N GLY A 255 -8.12 -29.52 3.40
CA GLY A 255 -8.35 -28.68 2.22
C GLY A 255 -8.90 -27.29 2.55
N SER A 256 -9.09 -26.97 3.83
CA SER A 256 -9.60 -25.70 4.31
C SER A 256 -8.46 -24.80 4.77
N PRO A 257 -8.55 -23.47 4.56
CA PRO A 257 -7.53 -22.57 5.06
C PRO A 257 -7.70 -22.31 6.56
N ASP A 258 -6.68 -22.61 7.36
CA ASP A 258 -6.60 -22.35 8.80
C ASP A 258 -5.99 -20.99 9.13
N HIS A 259 -5.00 -20.59 8.34
CA HIS A 259 -4.20 -19.40 8.63
C HIS A 259 -3.93 -18.56 7.39
N VAL A 260 -3.65 -17.28 7.61
CA VAL A 260 -3.37 -16.32 6.55
C VAL A 260 -2.31 -15.31 7.01
N GLY A 261 -1.44 -14.91 6.08
CA GLY A 261 -0.42 -13.88 6.30
C GLY A 261 -0.13 -13.07 5.05
N ILE A 262 0.84 -12.16 5.15
CA ILE A 262 1.31 -11.33 4.04
C ILE A 262 2.73 -11.76 3.67
N VAL A 263 2.98 -12.04 2.39
CA VAL A 263 4.31 -12.36 1.88
C VAL A 263 5.17 -11.10 1.93
N GLU A 264 6.23 -11.11 2.73
CA GLU A 264 7.17 -10.00 2.82
C GLU A 264 8.17 -10.04 1.67
N LYS A 265 8.81 -11.20 1.46
CA LYS A 265 9.84 -11.40 0.42
C LYS A 265 10.06 -12.89 0.14
N VAL A 266 10.76 -13.17 -0.96
CA VAL A 266 11.31 -14.48 -1.27
C VAL A 266 12.82 -14.37 -1.40
N GLU A 267 13.56 -15.22 -0.69
CA GLU A 267 15.02 -15.21 -0.70
C GLU A 267 15.56 -16.61 -0.36
N ASN A 268 16.58 -17.07 -1.08
CA ASN A 268 17.25 -18.36 -0.86
C ASN A 268 16.29 -19.57 -0.83
N GLY A 269 15.31 -19.59 -1.74
CA GLY A 269 14.34 -20.69 -1.84
C GLY A 269 13.30 -20.72 -0.70
N ARG A 270 13.18 -19.64 0.07
CA ARG A 270 12.23 -19.50 1.16
C ARG A 270 11.30 -18.31 0.95
N VAL A 271 10.06 -18.46 1.38
CA VAL A 271 9.08 -17.39 1.52
C VAL A 271 9.19 -16.86 2.95
N TYR A 272 9.33 -15.54 3.10
CA TYR A 272 9.26 -14.85 4.38
C TYR A 272 7.93 -14.11 4.46
N THR A 273 7.29 -14.19 5.61
CA THR A 273 5.91 -13.72 5.82
C THR A 273 5.82 -12.87 7.08
N ILE A 274 4.80 -12.01 7.12
CA ILE A 274 4.37 -11.34 8.34
C ILE A 274 2.95 -11.79 8.62
N GLU A 275 2.76 -12.39 9.79
CA GLU A 275 1.56 -13.12 10.16
C GLU A 275 1.03 -12.59 11.48
N GLY A 276 -0.22 -12.11 11.46
CA GLY A 276 -0.97 -11.81 12.67
C GLY A 276 -1.47 -13.10 13.31
N ASN A 277 -1.62 -13.11 14.62
CA ASN A 277 -2.09 -14.25 15.40
C ASN A 277 -1.21 -15.51 15.27
N SER A 278 0.06 -15.32 14.91
CA SER A 278 1.06 -16.37 15.04
C SER A 278 1.46 -16.40 16.51
N GLY A 279 1.11 -17.45 17.25
CA GLY A 279 1.34 -17.51 18.70
C GLY A 279 0.71 -16.36 19.49
N ASP A 280 -0.50 -15.92 19.09
CA ASP A 280 -1.20 -14.74 19.61
C ASP A 280 -0.42 -13.42 19.48
N ALA A 281 0.51 -13.34 18.52
CA ALA A 281 1.28 -12.14 18.20
C ALA A 281 1.42 -11.91 16.69
N CYS A 282 1.80 -10.70 16.30
CA CYS A 282 2.26 -10.39 14.95
C CYS A 282 3.74 -10.75 14.84
N GLN A 283 4.07 -11.75 14.02
CA GLN A 283 5.41 -12.31 13.91
C GLN A 283 5.86 -12.42 12.46
N GLN A 284 7.18 -12.47 12.29
CA GLN A 284 7.80 -12.81 11.02
C GLN A 284 8.10 -14.31 10.99
N ASN A 285 7.63 -15.00 9.96
CA ASN A 285 7.87 -16.43 9.77
C ASN A 285 8.58 -16.70 8.43
N SER A 286 9.06 -17.93 8.26
CA SER A 286 9.61 -18.35 6.97
C SER A 286 9.40 -19.83 6.68
N TYR A 287 9.16 -20.13 5.41
CA TYR A 287 8.84 -21.47 4.93
C TYR A 287 9.61 -21.77 3.64
N PRO A 288 9.99 -23.03 3.37
CA PRO A 288 10.41 -23.42 2.02
C PRO A 288 9.34 -23.08 0.98
N ILE A 289 9.75 -22.71 -0.23
CA ILE A 289 8.79 -22.63 -1.36
C ILE A 289 8.19 -24.03 -1.60
N GLY A 290 6.87 -24.09 -1.78
CA GLY A 290 6.14 -25.36 -1.90
C GLY A 290 6.09 -26.17 -0.60
N TYR A 291 6.26 -25.52 0.55
CA TYR A 291 6.00 -26.16 1.84
C TYR A 291 4.58 -26.69 1.90
N PHE A 292 4.43 -27.92 2.40
CA PHE A 292 3.20 -28.69 2.20
C PHE A 292 1.97 -28.07 2.87
N GLU A 293 2.13 -27.31 3.96
CA GLU A 293 1.03 -26.61 4.62
C GLU A 293 0.64 -25.30 3.94
N ILE A 294 1.35 -24.88 2.90
CA ILE A 294 0.93 -23.72 2.09
C ILE A 294 -0.20 -24.17 1.18
N LEU A 295 -1.41 -23.70 1.46
CA LEU A 295 -2.58 -23.96 0.62
C LEU A 295 -2.48 -23.22 -0.72
N GLY A 296 -2.04 -21.96 -0.67
CA GLY A 296 -1.90 -21.14 -1.86
C GLY A 296 -1.77 -19.66 -1.56
N TYR A 297 -1.85 -18.86 -2.62
CA TYR A 297 -1.63 -17.42 -2.55
C TYR A 297 -2.78 -16.66 -3.23
N GLY A 298 -3.34 -15.70 -2.51
CA GLY A 298 -4.08 -14.60 -3.10
C GLY A 298 -3.13 -13.64 -3.79
N VAL A 299 -3.50 -13.19 -4.98
CA VAL A 299 -2.71 -12.30 -5.85
C VAL A 299 -3.44 -10.98 -6.02
N PRO A 300 -3.32 -10.04 -5.08
CA PRO A 300 -3.96 -8.74 -5.23
C PRO A 300 -3.40 -8.03 -6.46
N LYS A 301 -4.29 -7.52 -7.32
CA LYS A 301 -3.91 -6.63 -8.42
C LYS A 301 -3.63 -5.24 -7.84
N TYR A 302 -2.43 -5.05 -7.32
CA TYR A 302 -1.96 -3.74 -6.85
C TYR A 302 -1.91 -2.69 -7.97
N GLU A 303 -1.99 -3.13 -9.22
CA GLU A 303 -2.18 -2.28 -10.39
C GLU A 303 -3.66 -1.87 -10.47
N ILE A 304 -4.07 -0.81 -9.78
CA ILE A 304 -5.30 -0.09 -10.15
C ILE A 304 -5.00 1.41 -10.23
N GLY A 305 -4.79 1.85 -11.46
CA GLY A 305 -5.43 3.04 -11.98
C GLY A 305 -5.70 2.79 -13.46
N GLY A 306 -6.97 2.56 -13.77
CA GLY A 306 -7.46 2.20 -15.10
C GLY A 306 -8.17 0.86 -15.09
N THR A 307 -9.45 0.90 -15.43
CA THR A 307 -10.21 -0.28 -15.84
C THR A 307 -9.46 -0.98 -16.98
N GLU A 308 -8.86 -2.13 -16.72
CA GLU A 308 -8.68 -3.13 -17.77
C GLU A 308 -10.06 -3.75 -18.01
N ASP A 309 -10.67 -3.33 -19.11
CA ASP A 309 -11.82 -4.01 -19.70
C ASP A 309 -11.33 -5.39 -20.15
N ASP A 310 -11.72 -6.43 -19.41
CA ASP A 310 -11.50 -7.83 -19.80
C ASP A 310 -12.39 -8.15 -21.01
N SER A 311 -12.06 -7.58 -22.16
CA SER A 311 -12.58 -8.01 -23.45
C SER A 311 -11.46 -8.08 -24.47
N GLU A 312 -10.65 -9.15 -24.41
CA GLU A 312 -10.24 -9.77 -25.65
C GLU A 312 -10.02 -11.29 -25.49
N SER A 313 -10.82 -11.98 -26.30
CA SER A 313 -10.93 -13.40 -26.49
C SER A 313 -9.60 -14.09 -26.78
N ASN A 314 -9.40 -15.26 -26.20
CA ASN A 314 -8.67 -16.31 -26.91
C ASN A 314 -9.48 -17.61 -26.90
N SER A 315 -10.40 -17.68 -27.86
CA SER A 315 -10.97 -18.96 -28.31
C SER A 315 -9.84 -19.83 -28.87
N PRO A 316 -9.81 -21.14 -28.57
CA PRO A 316 -8.75 -22.01 -29.03
C PRO A 316 -8.84 -22.22 -30.55
N ALA A 317 -7.74 -21.98 -31.24
CA ALA A 317 -7.55 -22.40 -32.62
C ALA A 317 -7.55 -23.93 -32.69
N GLN A 318 -8.69 -24.51 -33.09
CA GLN A 318 -8.73 -25.85 -33.66
C GLN A 318 -8.09 -25.80 -35.06
N GLY A 319 -7.16 -26.70 -35.32
CA GLY A 319 -6.59 -26.86 -36.67
C GLY A 319 -5.54 -27.95 -36.75
N ALA A 320 -6.01 -29.17 -37.02
CA ALA A 320 -5.39 -30.32 -37.72
C ALA A 320 -5.62 -31.65 -36.98
#